data_AF-A0A959Y0E5-F1
#
_entry.id   AF-A0A959Y0E5-F1
#
_cell.length_a   1.000
_cell.length_b   1.000
_cell.length_c   1.000
_cell.angle_alpha   90.00
_cell.angle_beta   90.00
_cell.angle_gamma   90.00
#
_symmetry.space_group_name_H-M   'P 1'
#
loop_
_entity.id
_entity.type
_entity.pdbx_description
1 polymer ?
#
loop_
_entity_poly.entity_id
_entity_poly.type
_entity_poly.pdbx_seq_one_letter_code
_entity_poly.pdbx_strand_id
1 'polypeptide(L)' 'MAIDTIIWDLGGVLIDWNPKYVFDENYFESEEKRDYFFSNICTHDWNEEQDAGRSIVEATQELVQLFPEWETAIRDF' A
#
# COMPACT_ATOMS: atom_id res chain seq x y z
N MET A 1 16.19 -2.22 -36.18
CA MET A 1 15.36 -3.03 -35.26
C MET A 1 14.13 -2.20 -34.96
N ALA A 2 12.92 -2.73 -35.19
CA ALA A 2 11.68 -2.03 -34.83
C ALA A 2 11.29 -2.49 -33.42
N ILE A 3 10.83 -1.58 -32.57
CA ILE A 3 10.17 -1.93 -31.30
C ILE A 3 8.75 -2.39 -31.66
N ASP A 4 8.38 -3.60 -31.28
CA ASP A 4 7.03 -4.16 -31.52
C ASP A 4 6.20 -4.30 -30.24
N THR A 5 6.82 -4.16 -29.08
CA THR A 5 6.21 -4.40 -27.77
C THR A 5 6.61 -3.31 -26.80
N ILE A 6 5.62 -2.76 -26.09
CA ILE A 6 5.78 -1.80 -25.01
C ILE A 6 4.93 -2.29 -23.85
N ILE A 7 5.50 -2.30 -22.65
CA ILE A 7 4.80 -2.64 -21.40
C ILE A 7 4.73 -1.37 -20.56
N TRP A 8 3.52 -1.03 -20.13
CA TRP A 8 3.27 0.09 -19.22
C TRP A 8 2.78 -0.47 -17.89
N ASP A 9 3.31 0.08 -16.80
CA ASP A 9 2.60 0.01 -15.53
C ASP A 9 1.33 0.89 -15.59
N LEU A 10 0.38 0.63 -14.71
CA LEU A 10 -0.91 1.33 -14.70
C LEU A 10 -0.86 2.55 -13.78
N GLY A 11 -0.60 2.32 -12.49
CA GLY A 11 -0.64 3.36 -11.45
C GLY A 11 0.59 4.25 -11.48
N GLY A 12 0.41 5.57 -11.46
CA GLY A 12 1.52 6.53 -11.55
C GLY A 12 2.17 6.62 -12.95
N VAL A 13 1.69 5.85 -13.93
CA VAL A 13 2.17 5.85 -15.32
C VAL A 13 1.07 6.18 -16.32
N LEU A 14 0.01 5.36 -16.40
CA LEU A 14 -1.13 5.59 -17.30
C LEU A 14 -2.29 6.31 -16.62
N ILE A 15 -2.47 6.08 -15.32
CA ILE A 15 -3.48 6.73 -14.49
C ILE A 15 -2.88 7.15 -13.15
N ASP A 16 -3.55 8.09 -12.48
CA ASP A 16 -3.23 8.43 -11.10
C ASP A 16 -3.45 7.23 -10.16
N TRP A 17 -2.61 7.13 -9.14
CA TRP A 17 -2.71 6.11 -8.10
C TRP A 17 -2.48 6.74 -6.73
N ASN A 18 -3.45 6.58 -5.84
CA ASN A 18 -3.35 7.04 -4.47
C ASN A 18 -4.12 6.06 -3.56
N PRO A 19 -3.49 5.45 -2.54
CA PRO A 19 -4.18 4.53 -1.63
C PRO A 19 -5.34 5.20 -0.87
N LYS A 20 -5.34 6.54 -0.73
CA LYS A 20 -6.46 7.30 -0.14
C LYS A 20 -7.76 7.22 -0.94
N TYR A 21 -7.73 6.73 -2.18
CA TYR A 21 -8.96 6.45 -2.94
C TYR A 21 -9.64 5.16 -2.50
N VAL A 22 -8.87 4.18 -1.99
CA VAL A 22 -9.40 2.93 -1.41
C VAL A 22 -9.72 3.14 0.07
N PHE A 23 -8.77 3.74 0.79
CA PHE A 23 -8.91 4.14 2.19
C PHE A 23 -9.45 5.57 2.25
N ASP A 24 -10.71 5.72 1.82
CA ASP A 24 -11.38 7.02 1.75
C ASP A 24 -11.62 7.64 3.14
N GLU A 25 -12.23 8.82 3.17
CA GLU A 25 -12.50 9.57 4.41
C GLU A 25 -13.40 8.86 5.43
N ASN A 26 -14.08 7.78 5.04
CA ASN A 26 -14.97 7.01 5.91
C ASN A 26 -14.38 5.69 6.39
N TYR A 27 -13.21 5.27 5.87
CA TYR A 27 -12.60 4.00 6.25
C TYR A 27 -12.04 4.04 7.69
N PHE A 28 -11.38 5.15 8.06
CA PHE A 28 -10.83 5.35 9.40
C PHE A 28 -11.71 6.31 10.22
N GLU A 29 -11.58 6.25 11.55
CA GLU A 29 -12.33 7.15 12.45
C GLU A 29 -11.97 8.64 12.28
N SER A 30 -10.78 8.94 11.77
CA SER A 30 -10.34 10.30 11.50
C SER A 30 -9.24 10.35 10.43
N GLU A 31 -9.04 11.54 9.85
CA GLU A 31 -7.96 11.80 8.90
C GLU A 31 -6.58 11.59 9.54
N GLU A 32 -6.40 11.97 10.81
CA GLU A 32 -5.15 11.76 11.54
C GLU A 32 -4.82 10.28 11.70
N LYS A 33 -5.82 9.41 11.94
CA LYS A 33 -5.61 7.97 11.97
C LYS A 33 -5.21 7.41 10.60
N ARG A 34 -5.86 7.87 9.53
CA ARG A 34 -5.50 7.50 8.16
C ARG A 34 -4.06 7.91 7.83
N ASP A 35 -3.71 9.14 8.12
CA ASP A 35 -2.36 9.66 7.84
C ASP A 35 -1.30 8.97 8.71
N TYR A 36 -1.63 8.63 9.96
CA TYR A 36 -0.76 7.82 10.81
C TYR A 36 -0.50 6.44 10.22
N PHE A 37 -1.54 5.77 9.70
CA PHE A 37 -1.44 4.45 9.07
C PHE A 37 -0.44 4.44 7.92
N PHE A 38 -0.55 5.38 6.98
CA PHE A 38 0.37 5.46 5.82
C PHE A 38 1.74 6.04 6.15
N SER A 39 1.88 6.77 7.27
CA SER A 39 3.18 7.37 7.65
C SER A 39 3.99 6.49 8.61
N ASN A 40 3.36 5.52 9.30
CA ASN A 40 4.01 4.76 10.37
C ASN A 40 3.82 3.24 10.31
N ILE A 41 2.79 2.74 9.63
CA ILE A 41 2.44 1.30 9.60
C ILE A 41 2.70 0.75 8.20
N CYS A 42 1.81 1.02 7.24
CA CYS A 42 1.99 0.65 5.84
C CYS A 42 2.63 1.83 5.09
N THR A 43 3.92 2.06 5.35
CA THR A 43 4.66 3.17 4.73
C THR A 43 4.96 2.89 3.26
N HIS A 44 5.29 3.96 2.51
CA HIS A 44 5.70 3.81 1.11
C HIS A 44 6.95 2.94 0.97
N ASP A 45 8.00 3.21 1.74
CA ASP A 45 9.23 2.41 1.75
C ASP A 45 8.95 0.94 2.07
N TRP A 46 8.05 0.67 3.02
CA TRP A 46 7.64 -0.69 3.33
C TRP A 46 6.95 -1.34 2.13
N ASN A 47 6.06 -0.63 1.43
CA ASN A 47 5.32 -1.10 0.24
C ASN A 47 6.26 -1.39 -0.96
N GLU A 48 7.28 -0.56 -1.15
CA GLU A 48 8.25 -0.75 -2.24
C GLU A 48 9.04 -2.07 -2.09
N GLU A 49 9.20 -2.59 -0.88
CA GLU A 49 9.88 -3.87 -0.68
C GLU A 49 9.09 -5.06 -1.26
N GLN A 50 7.75 -5.03 -1.23
CA GLN A 50 6.94 -6.08 -1.84
C GLN A 50 6.94 -5.95 -3.36
N ASP A 51 6.96 -4.73 -3.90
CA ASP A 51 7.17 -4.49 -5.34
C ASP A 51 8.56 -5.01 -5.79
N ALA A 52 9.55 -4.95 -4.90
CA ALA A 52 10.88 -5.54 -5.12
C ALA A 52 10.91 -7.07 -4.94
N GLY A 53 9.79 -7.71 -4.60
CA GLY A 53 9.63 -9.16 -4.53
C GLY A 53 9.61 -9.78 -3.12
N ARG A 54 9.57 -8.97 -2.06
CA ARG A 54 9.31 -9.46 -0.68
C ARG A 54 7.93 -10.11 -0.63
N SER A 55 7.81 -11.22 0.11
CA SER A 55 6.52 -11.89 0.31
C SER A 55 5.53 -10.96 1.03
N ILE A 56 4.42 -10.63 0.35
CA ILE A 56 3.32 -9.86 0.94
C ILE A 56 2.81 -10.54 2.21
N VAL A 57 2.63 -11.87 2.20
CA VAL A 57 2.11 -12.61 3.36
C VAL A 57 3.01 -12.48 4.58
N GLU A 58 4.33 -12.57 4.39
CA GLU A 58 5.29 -12.41 5.49
C GLU A 58 5.28 -10.95 5.99
N ALA A 59 5.20 -9.99 5.06
CA ALA A 59 5.18 -8.58 5.39
C ALA A 59 3.93 -8.16 6.17
N THR A 60 2.75 -8.55 5.69
CA THR A 60 1.48 -8.32 6.38
C THR A 60 1.52 -8.93 7.77
N GLN A 61 2.03 -10.16 7.93
CA GLN A 61 2.07 -10.82 9.23
C GLN A 61 3.02 -10.12 10.22
N GLU A 62 4.15 -9.59 9.74
CA GLU A 62 5.06 -8.79 10.56
C GLU A 62 4.36 -7.54 11.10
N LEU A 63 3.69 -6.77 10.23
CA LEU A 63 2.96 -5.58 10.67
C LEU A 63 1.79 -5.91 11.60
N VAL A 64 1.03 -6.98 11.36
CA VAL A 64 -0.05 -7.41 12.26
C VAL A 64 0.48 -7.76 13.65
N GLN A 65 1.67 -8.35 13.75
CA GLN A 65 2.29 -8.63 15.06
C GLN A 65 2.72 -7.35 15.79
N LEU A 66 3.20 -6.34 15.05
CA LEU A 66 3.65 -5.07 15.62
C LEU A 66 2.48 -4.13 15.98
N PHE A 67 1.40 -4.17 15.19
CA PHE A 67 0.25 -3.27 15.27
C PHE A 67 -1.07 -4.07 15.25
N PRO A 68 -1.32 -4.92 16.25
CA PRO A 68 -2.49 -5.81 16.25
C PRO A 68 -3.83 -5.05 16.22
N GLU A 69 -3.89 -3.84 16.75
CA GLU A 69 -5.09 -3.00 16.71
C GLU A 69 -5.42 -2.46 15.31
N TRP A 70 -4.50 -2.57 14.35
CA TRP A 70 -4.65 -2.16 12.96
C TRP A 70 -4.82 -3.36 12.01
N GLU A 71 -4.98 -4.58 12.53
CA GLU A 71 -4.95 -5.82 11.72
C GLU A 71 -5.86 -5.76 10.49
N THR A 72 -7.10 -5.31 10.63
CA THR A 72 -8.03 -5.21 9.49
C THR A 72 -7.48 -4.28 8.41
N ALA A 73 -7.02 -3.08 8.79
CA ALA A 73 -6.47 -2.12 7.84
C ALA A 73 -5.18 -2.61 7.17
N ILE A 74 -4.32 -3.32 7.92
CA ILE A 74 -3.08 -3.92 7.40
C ILE A 74 -3.38 -5.02 6.39
N ARG A 75 -4.44 -5.81 6.60
CA ARG A 75 -4.83 -6.89 5.69
C ARG A 75 -5.60 -6.40 4.47
N ASP A 76 -6.25 -5.24 4.57
CA ASP A 76 -6.95 -4.59 3.47
C ASP A 76 -6.01 -3.77 2.56
N PHE A 77 -4.78 -3.49 3.01
CA PHE A 77 -3.73 -2.81 2.26
C PHE A 77 -2.93 -3.80 1.40
#